data_AF-A0A8J8CCA4-F1
#
_entry.id   AF-A0A8J8CCA4-F1
#
_cell.length_a   1.000
_cell.length_b   1.000
_cell.length_c   1.000
_cell.angle_alpha   90.00
_cell.angle_beta   90.00
_cell.angle_gamma   90.00
#
_symmetry.space_group_name_H-M   'P 1'
#
loop_
_entity.id
_entity.type
_entity.pdbx_description
1 polymer ?
#
loop_
_entity_poly.entity_id
_entity_poly.type
_entity_poly.pdbx_seq_one_letter_code
_entity_poly.pdbx_strand_id
1 'polypeptide(L)'
;MAEETSGDSLPSPGFILPGIRTAVEMALVATIIALFGLPTEDPLVLAVVMLSALVGMVVTLFWALNRHMRRWIRYAQGKPTTLTMFD
;
A
#
# COMPACT_ATOMS: atom_id res chain seq x y z
N MET A 1 1.56 12.97 44.61
CA MET A 1 0.53 12.42 43.72
C MET A 1 0.87 12.91 42.33
N ALA A 2 1.42 12.03 41.50
CA ALA A 2 1.75 12.35 40.12
C ALA A 2 0.47 12.16 39.30
N GLU A 3 -0.03 13.26 38.75
CA GLU A 3 -1.21 13.31 37.91
C GLU A 3 -0.97 12.43 36.69
N GLU A 4 -1.75 11.36 36.55
CA GLU A 4 -1.79 10.59 35.32
C GLU A 4 -2.38 11.48 34.23
N THR A 5 -1.51 12.19 33.51
CA THR A 5 -1.81 12.67 32.16
C THR A 5 -2.03 11.44 31.30
N SER A 6 -3.26 10.94 31.36
CA SER A 6 -3.91 10.18 30.30
C SER A 6 -3.98 11.11 29.09
N GLY A 7 -2.82 11.31 28.47
CA GLY A 7 -2.69 12.03 27.22
C GLY A 7 -3.60 11.33 26.24
N ASP A 8 -4.55 12.10 25.72
CA ASP A 8 -5.49 11.77 24.66
C ASP A 8 -4.68 11.25 23.46
N SER A 9 -4.34 9.96 23.53
CA SER A 9 -3.39 9.32 22.64
C SER A 9 -4.20 8.96 21.42
N LEU A 10 -4.22 9.88 20.46
CA LEU A 10 -4.75 9.67 19.12
C LEU A 10 -4.43 8.22 18.69
N PRO A 11 -5.41 7.46 18.16
CA PRO A 11 -5.16 6.08 17.76
C PRO A 11 -4.04 6.05 16.72
N SER A 12 -3.00 5.25 16.98
CA SER A 12 -1.85 5.13 16.09
C SER A 12 -2.27 4.55 14.74
N PRO A 13 -1.64 4.95 13.62
CA PRO A 13 -1.99 4.42 12.30
C PRO A 13 -1.72 2.91 12.23
N GLY A 14 -2.76 2.10 12.08
CA GLY A 14 -2.63 0.65 11.90
C GLY A 14 -2.01 0.26 10.55
N PHE A 15 -1.27 -0.84 10.51
CA PHE A 15 -0.56 -1.32 9.31
C PHE A 15 -1.28 -2.48 8.58
N ILE A 16 -2.17 -3.21 9.27
CA ILE A 16 -2.80 -4.43 8.77
C ILE A 16 -3.72 -4.14 7.58
N LEU A 17 -4.64 -3.18 7.74
CA LEU A 17 -5.60 -2.84 6.69
C LEU A 17 -4.92 -2.26 5.42
N PRO A 18 -3.96 -1.31 5.54
CA PRO A 18 -3.15 -0.88 4.39
C PRO A 18 -2.35 -2.02 3.75
N GLY A 19 -1.80 -2.93 4.56
CA GLY A 19 -1.06 -4.09 4.07
C GLY A 19 -1.92 -5.02 3.23
N ILE A 20 -3.12 -5.38 3.72
CA ILE A 20 -4.08 -6.22 2.98
C ILE A 20 -4.49 -5.55 1.66
N ARG A 21 -4.83 -4.25 1.70
CA ARG A 21 -5.17 -3.48 0.50
C ARG A 21 -4.04 -3.52 -0.53
N THR A 22 -2.80 -3.29 -0.10
CA THR A 22 -1.62 -3.31 -0.97
C THR A 22 -1.43 -4.68 -1.60
N ALA A 23 -1.56 -5.76 -0.81
CA ALA A 23 -1.46 -7.11 -1.31
C ALA A 23 -2.52 -7.43 -2.38
N VAL A 24 -3.76 -6.98 -2.16
CA VAL A 24 -4.86 -7.12 -3.13
C VAL A 24 -4.59 -6.32 -4.41
N GLU A 25 -4.15 -5.07 -4.29
CA GLU A 25 -3.80 -4.23 -5.44
C GLU A 25 -2.63 -4.83 -6.25
N MET A 26 -1.61 -5.37 -5.59
CA MET A 26 -0.49 -6.07 -6.24
C MET A 26 -0.95 -7.36 -6.93
N ALA A 27 -1.81 -8.16 -6.29
CA ALA A 27 -2.35 -9.39 -6.87
C ALA A 27 -3.20 -9.11 -8.12
N LEU A 28 -3.98 -8.01 -8.10
CA LEU A 28 -4.77 -7.56 -9.24
C LEU A 28 -3.89 -7.14 -10.42
N VAL A 29 -2.84 -6.33 -10.15
CA VAL A 29 -1.85 -5.94 -11.19
C VAL A 29 -1.16 -7.18 -11.78
N ALA A 30 -0.69 -8.09 -10.93
CA ALA A 30 -0.05 -9.33 -11.38
C ALA A 30 -1.00 -10.18 -12.23
N THR A 31 -2.27 -10.30 -11.85
CA THR A 31 -3.28 -11.08 -12.58
C THR A 31 -3.59 -10.47 -13.94
N ILE A 32 -3.79 -9.15 -14.02
CA ILE A 32 -4.00 -8.45 -15.30
C ILE A 32 -2.84 -8.75 -16.24
N ILE A 33 -1.61 -8.60 -15.76
CA ILE A 33 -0.42 -8.74 -16.60
C ILE A 33 -0.16 -10.21 -16.97
N ALA A 34 -0.43 -11.15 -16.06
CA ALA A 34 -0.38 -12.58 -16.35
C ALA A 34 -1.39 -13.00 -17.44
N LEU A 35 -2.60 -12.43 -17.44
CA LEU A 35 -3.59 -12.69 -18.49
C LEU A 35 -3.12 -12.20 -19.87
N PHE A 36 -2.33 -11.12 -19.93
CA PHE A 36 -1.68 -10.68 -21.17
C PHE A 36 -0.50 -11.57 -21.57
N GLY A 37 0.22 -12.16 -20.61
CA GLY A 37 1.37 -13.05 -20.87
C GLY A 37 1.01 -14.48 -21.25
N LEU A 38 -0.07 -15.04 -20.68
CA LEU A 38 -0.54 -16.41 -20.94
C LEU A 38 -0.70 -16.80 -22.43
N PRO A 39 -1.21 -15.92 -23.33
CA PRO A 39 -1.33 -16.27 -24.75
C PRO A 39 -0.03 -16.11 -25.55
N THR A 40 1.10 -15.82 -24.91
CA THR A 40 2.34 -15.46 -25.61
C THR A 40 3.33 -16.62 -25.65
N GLU A 41 3.67 -17.09 -26.86
CA GLU A 41 4.74 -18.08 -27.07
C GLU A 41 6.12 -17.43 -27.31
N ASP A 42 6.14 -16.12 -27.62
CA ASP A 42 7.37 -15.36 -27.86
C ASP A 42 8.08 -14.99 -26.53
N PRO A 43 9.32 -15.43 -26.31
CA PRO A 43 10.05 -15.16 -25.07
C PRO A 43 10.36 -13.67 -24.86
N LEU A 44 10.52 -12.87 -25.91
CA LEU A 44 10.77 -11.43 -25.78
C LEU A 44 9.53 -10.71 -25.27
N VAL A 45 8.36 -11.06 -25.80
CA VAL A 45 7.10 -10.47 -25.35
C VAL A 45 6.82 -10.87 -23.90
N LEU A 46 7.07 -12.13 -23.52
CA LEU A 46 6.94 -12.57 -22.13
C LEU A 46 7.90 -11.81 -21.19
N ALA A 47 9.14 -11.53 -21.60
CA ALA A 47 10.08 -10.74 -20.83
C ALA A 47 9.60 -9.30 -20.59
N VAL A 48 9.04 -8.66 -21.63
CA VAL A 48 8.46 -7.30 -21.51
C VAL A 48 7.25 -7.30 -20.57
N VAL A 49 6.38 -8.31 -20.69
CA VAL A 49 5.22 -8.50 -19.81
C VAL A 49 5.67 -8.64 -18.36
N MET A 50 6.64 -9.52 -18.08
CA MET A 50 7.20 -9.70 -16.74
C MET A 50 7.83 -8.42 -16.17
N LEU A 51 8.58 -7.68 -17.00
CA LEU A 51 9.17 -6.41 -16.57
C LEU A 51 8.09 -5.38 -16.24
N SER A 52 7.03 -5.31 -17.05
CA SER A 52 5.89 -4.43 -16.79
C SER A 52 5.15 -4.81 -15.49
N ALA A 53 5.03 -6.11 -15.19
CA ALA A 53 4.48 -6.60 -13.93
C ALA A 53 5.30 -6.15 -12.74
N LEU A 54 6.62 -6.32 -12.81
CA LEU A 54 7.52 -5.89 -11.76
C LEU A 54 7.41 -4.39 -11.51
N VAL A 55 7.45 -3.57 -12.56
CA VAL A 55 7.33 -2.11 -12.45
C VAL A 55 5.97 -1.73 -11.85
N GLY A 56 4.88 -2.32 -12.32
CA GLY A 56 3.53 -2.06 -11.80
C GLY A 56 3.42 -2.39 -10.31
N MET A 57 3.92 -3.55 -9.89
CA MET A 57 3.95 -3.97 -8.49
C MET A 57 4.77 -3.01 -7.61
N VAL A 58 5.93 -2.56 -8.08
CA VAL A 58 6.77 -1.59 -7.37
C VAL A 58 6.05 -0.26 -7.22
N VAL A 59 5.44 0.26 -8.28
CA VAL A 59 4.68 1.53 -8.22
C VAL A 59 3.54 1.43 -7.21
N THR A 60 2.76 0.34 -7.23
CA THR A 60 1.67 0.10 -6.27
C THR A 60 2.19 0.04 -4.83
N LEU A 61 3.28 -0.69 -4.59
CA LEU A 61 3.89 -0.79 -3.27
C LEU A 61 4.35 0.58 -2.75
N PHE A 62 5.10 1.33 -3.55
CA PHE A 62 5.59 2.66 -3.18
C PHE A 62 4.45 3.67 -3.01
N TRP A 63 3.38 3.55 -3.78
CA TRP A 63 2.19 4.36 -3.63
C TRP A 63 1.50 4.11 -2.29
N ALA A 64 1.30 2.83 -1.93
CA ALA A 64 0.73 2.46 -0.63
C ALA A 64 1.62 2.88 0.55
N LEU A 65 2.94 2.68 0.45
CA LEU A 65 3.91 3.13 1.45
C LEU A 65 3.90 4.64 1.62
N ASN A 66 3.87 5.41 0.53
CA ASN A 66 3.80 6.87 0.58
C ASN A 66 2.52 7.35 1.26
N ARG A 67 1.39 6.68 1.02
CA ARG A 67 0.13 7.00 1.70
C ARG A 67 0.21 6.70 3.19
N HIS A 68 0.77 5.55 3.57
CA HIS A 68 0.94 5.17 4.97
C HIS A 68 1.91 6.11 5.71
N MET A 69 3.03 6.47 5.09
CA MET A 69 4.00 7.42 5.65
C MET A 69 3.37 8.81 5.88
N ARG A 70 2.54 9.30 4.95
CA ARG A 70 1.81 10.56 5.14
C ARG A 70 0.87 10.52 6.36
N ARG A 71 0.29 9.37 6.68
CA ARG A 71 -0.53 9.21 7.91
C ARG A 71 0.31 9.31 9.16
N TRP A 72 1.45 8.63 9.19
CA TRP A 72 2.41 8.72 10.30
C TRP A 72 2.95 10.13 10.50
N ILE A 73 3.24 10.87 9.41
CA ILE A 73 3.66 12.27 9.49
C ILE A 73 2.55 13.14 10.10
N ARG A 74 1.28 12.95 9.70
CA ARG A 74 0.15 13.71 10.28
C ARG A 74 -0.07 13.38 11.75
N TYR A 75 0.05 12.11 12.11
CA TYR A 75 0.00 11.66 13.50
C TYR A 75 1.10 12.32 14.35
N ALA A 76 2.35 12.30 13.88
CA ALA A 76 3.47 12.96 14.55
C ALA A 76 3.31 14.49 14.66
N GLN A 77 2.53 15.10 13.76
CA GLN A 77 2.18 16.53 13.81
C GLN A 77 1.00 16.85 14.75
N GLY A 78 0.46 15.86 15.48
CA GLY A 78 -0.70 16.05 16.37
C GLY A 78 -2.01 16.39 15.63
N LYS A 79 -2.06 16.17 14.32
CA LYS A 79 -3.27 16.39 13.51
C LYS A 79 -4.18 15.17 13.65
N PRO A 80 -5.51 15.37 13.72
CA PRO A 80 -6.43 14.24 13.78
C PRO A 80 -6.23 13.35 12.57
N THR A 81 -5.82 12.11 12.82
CA THR A 81 -5.84 11.00 11.87
C THR A 81 -7.29 10.59 11.68
N THR A 82 -8.05 11.38 10.91
CA THR A 82 -9.44 11.06 10.57
C THR A 82 -9.49 9.66 9.93
N LEU A 83 -9.95 8.69 10.71
CA LEU A 83 -10.20 7.32 10.30
C LEU A 83 -11.47 7.29 9.47
N THR A 84 -11.39 7.65 8.19
CA THR A 84 -12.36 7.11 7.24
C THR A 84 -11.98 5.66 7.00
N MET A 85 -12.90 4.74 7.32
CA MET A 85 -12.76 3.28 7.29
C MET A 85 -12.24 2.70 5.95
N PHE A 86 -12.21 3.53 4.89
CA PHE A 86 -11.90 3.16 3.51
C PHE A 86 -10.71 3.91 2.90
N ASP A 87 -10.04 4.78 3.68
CA ASP A 87 -8.79 5.39 3.26
C ASP A 87 -7.63 4.41 3.44
#